data_AF-A0A920IBP4-F1
#
_entry.id   AF-A0A920IBP4-F1
#
_cell.length_a   1.000
_cell.length_b   1.000
_cell.length_c   1.000
_cell.angle_alpha   90.00
_cell.angle_beta   90.00
_cell.angle_gamma   90.00
#
_symmetry.space_group_name_H-M   'P 1'
#
loop_
_entity.id
_entity.type
_entity.pdbx_description
1 polymer ?
#
loop_
_entity_poly.entity_id
_entity_poly.type
_entity_poly.pdbx_seq_one_letter_code
_entity_poly.pdbx_strand_id
1 'polypeptide(L)'
;MKKRYLNKLLDTFNLLLLFLFLLSSKLHASTHFSDLNVCETVAVEAENAFNLPSGILTSIARVESGRKTDTGVYRAWPWTINDNGKGLFLILVNLLLTISLSRRNLIILI
;
A
#
# COMPACT_ATOMS: atom_id res chain seq x y z
N MET A 1 35.78 -16.82 -39.19
CA MET A 1 35.09 -15.52 -38.94
C MET A 1 33.72 -15.66 -38.26
N LYS A 2 32.85 -16.62 -38.62
CA LYS A 2 31.51 -16.83 -37.99
C LYS A 2 31.50 -16.97 -36.46
N LYS A 3 32.43 -17.73 -35.87
CA LYS A 3 32.50 -17.95 -34.40
C LYS A 3 32.70 -16.67 -33.59
N ARG A 4 33.47 -15.71 -34.14
CA ARG A 4 33.71 -14.39 -33.52
C ARG A 4 32.47 -13.48 -33.60
N TYR A 5 31.63 -13.66 -34.62
CA TYR A 5 30.37 -12.94 -34.75
C TYR A 5 29.29 -13.49 -33.81
N LEU A 6 29.23 -14.82 -33.66
CA LEU A 6 28.31 -15.49 -32.73
C LEU A 6 28.57 -15.12 -31.27
N ASN A 7 29.85 -15.05 -30.85
CA ASN A 7 30.19 -14.64 -29.49
C ASN A 7 29.80 -13.19 -29.23
N LYS A 8 30.06 -12.27 -30.19
CA LYS A 8 29.61 -10.88 -30.07
C LYS A 8 28.09 -10.77 -29.96
N LEU A 9 27.36 -11.59 -30.70
CA LEU A 9 25.89 -11.60 -30.68
C LEU A 9 25.36 -12.11 -29.32
N LEU A 10 25.98 -13.15 -28.78
CA LEU A 10 25.66 -13.68 -27.44
C LEU A 10 25.98 -12.67 -26.33
N ASP A 11 27.11 -11.97 -26.42
CA ASP A 11 27.50 -10.91 -25.47
C ASP A 11 26.51 -9.74 -25.51
N THR A 12 26.12 -9.29 -26.71
CA THR A 12 25.12 -8.21 -26.84
C THR A 12 23.75 -8.61 -26.28
N PHE A 13 23.37 -9.89 -26.42
CA PHE A 13 22.13 -10.41 -25.84
C PHE A 13 22.19 -10.44 -24.31
N ASN A 14 23.31 -10.90 -23.73
CA ASN A 14 23.52 -10.88 -22.28
C ASN A 14 23.53 -9.46 -21.71
N LEU A 15 24.14 -8.51 -22.41
CA LEU A 15 24.12 -7.08 -22.05
C LEU A 15 22.70 -6.50 -22.08
N LEU A 16 21.91 -6.86 -23.09
CA LEU A 16 20.51 -6.44 -23.19
C LEU A 16 19.66 -7.03 -22.06
N LEU A 17 19.83 -8.31 -21.76
CA LEU A 17 19.15 -8.98 -20.64
C LEU A 17 19.51 -8.35 -19.30
N LEU A 18 20.79 -8.03 -19.07
CA LEU A 18 21.24 -7.36 -17.85
C LEU A 18 20.63 -5.96 -17.72
N PHE A 19 20.54 -5.22 -18.83
CA PHE A 19 19.89 -3.90 -18.87
C PHE A 19 18.38 -3.98 -18.56
N LEU A 20 17.67 -4.95 -19.14
CA LEU A 20 16.26 -5.23 -18.86
C LEU A 20 16.02 -5.62 -17.38
N PHE A 21 16.92 -6.42 -16.81
CA PHE A 21 16.87 -6.79 -15.38
C PHE A 21 17.05 -5.58 -14.45
N LEU A 22 17.98 -4.68 -14.80
CA LEU A 22 18.23 -3.42 -14.06
C LEU A 22 17.07 -2.42 -14.20
N LEU A 23 16.34 -2.43 -15.32
CA LEU A 23 15.12 -1.62 -15.46
C LEU A 23 13.98 -2.11 -14.56
N SER A 24 13.88 -3.43 -14.34
CA SER A 24 12.79 -4.05 -13.57
C SER A 24 12.89 -3.81 -12.06
N SER A 25 14.08 -3.47 -11.54
CA SER A 25 14.32 -3.26 -10.10
C SER A 25 13.70 -1.97 -9.53
N LYS A 26 13.11 -1.12 -10.39
CA LYS A 26 12.51 0.16 -9.99
C LYS A 26 11.01 0.12 -9.67
N LEU A 27 10.34 -1.04 -9.83
CA LEU A 27 8.96 -1.21 -9.38
C LEU A 27 8.92 -1.58 -7.89
N HIS A 28 9.34 -0.66 -7.03
CA HIS A 28 8.83 -0.65 -5.67
C HIS A 28 7.60 0.24 -5.68
N ALA A 29 6.43 -0.33 -5.42
CA ALA A 29 5.23 0.44 -5.16
C ALA A 29 5.41 1.16 -3.82
N SER A 30 6.09 2.30 -3.82
CA SER A 30 5.91 3.27 -2.74
C SER A 30 4.50 3.81 -2.89
N THR A 31 3.56 3.26 -2.12
CA THR A 31 2.27 3.92 -1.86
C THR A 31 2.60 5.20 -1.10
N HIS A 32 2.93 6.24 -1.88
CA HIS A 32 3.29 7.54 -1.38
C HIS A 32 2.10 8.12 -0.62
N PHE A 33 2.40 8.81 0.48
CA PHE A 33 1.51 9.33 1.53
C PHE A 33 0.43 10.33 1.07
N SER A 34 0.16 10.45 -0.23
CA SER A 34 -0.60 11.57 -0.80
C SER A 34 -2.12 11.42 -0.79
N ASP A 35 -2.68 10.21 -0.67
CA ASP A 35 -4.14 10.03 -0.63
C ASP A 35 -4.64 9.90 0.80
N LEU A 36 -4.66 11.03 1.52
CA LEU A 36 -5.24 11.18 2.86
C LEU A 36 -6.72 10.72 2.93
N ASN A 37 -7.36 10.47 1.79
CA ASN A 37 -8.75 10.06 1.66
C ASN A 37 -8.93 8.66 1.08
N VAL A 38 -7.87 7.85 0.88
CA VAL A 38 -7.99 6.54 0.24
C VAL A 38 -9.04 5.63 0.90
N CYS A 39 -9.09 5.60 2.24
CA CYS A 39 -10.09 4.83 2.98
C CYS A 39 -11.51 5.34 2.74
N GLU A 40 -11.71 6.65 2.73
CA GLU A 40 -13.03 7.26 2.52
C GLU A 40 -13.51 7.06 1.08
N THR A 41 -12.60 7.14 0.10
CA THR A 41 -12.90 6.84 -1.31
C THR A 41 -13.37 5.39 -1.47
N VAL A 42 -12.61 4.43 -0.93
CA VAL A 42 -12.96 3.00 -1.00
C VAL A 42 -14.26 2.71 -0.24
N ALA A 43 -14.50 3.40 0.89
CA ALA A 43 -15.75 3.28 1.64
C ALA A 43 -16.96 3.72 0.80
N VAL A 44 -16.87 4.86 0.10
CA VAL A 44 -17.93 5.33 -0.81
C VAL A 44 -18.13 4.37 -1.98
N GLU A 45 -17.05 3.84 -2.56
CA GLU A 45 -17.15 2.83 -3.62
C GLU A 45 -17.86 1.56 -3.13
N ALA A 46 -17.54 1.08 -1.93
CA ALA A 46 -18.20 -0.06 -1.32
C ALA A 46 -19.67 0.24 -0.98
N GLU A 47 -19.99 1.43 -0.45
CA GLU A 47 -21.37 1.85 -0.20
C GLU A 47 -22.21 1.75 -1.48
N ASN A 48 -21.67 2.25 -2.60
CA ASN A 48 -22.34 2.18 -3.89
C ASN A 48 -22.46 0.75 -4.41
N ALA A 49 -21.40 -0.05 -4.30
CA ALA A 49 -21.38 -1.44 -4.79
C ALA A 49 -22.37 -2.35 -4.05
N PHE A 50 -22.64 -2.06 -2.78
CA PHE A 50 -23.55 -2.84 -1.93
C PHE A 50 -24.90 -2.14 -1.69
N ASN A 51 -25.21 -1.06 -2.40
CA ASN A 51 -26.44 -0.28 -2.25
C ASN A 51 -26.72 0.15 -0.79
N LEU A 52 -25.66 0.52 -0.06
CA LEU A 52 -25.76 0.97 1.32
C LEU A 52 -26.16 2.46 1.38
N PRO A 53 -26.77 2.91 2.49
CA PRO A 53 -26.96 4.33 2.74
C PRO A 53 -25.64 5.09 2.66
N SER A 54 -25.65 6.23 1.95
CA SER A 54 -24.47 7.07 1.79
C SER A 54 -23.89 7.48 3.15
N GLY A 55 -22.58 7.35 3.28
CA GLY A 55 -21.80 7.75 4.43
C GLY A 55 -21.73 6.70 5.56
N ILE A 56 -22.40 5.56 5.46
CA ILE A 56 -22.39 4.57 6.56
C ILE A 56 -21.00 3.94 6.76
N LEU A 57 -20.37 3.45 5.68
CA LEU A 57 -19.03 2.87 5.76
C LEU A 57 -17.98 3.96 5.97
N THR A 58 -18.20 5.14 5.37
CA THR A 58 -17.35 6.30 5.59
C THR A 58 -17.32 6.70 7.07
N SER A 59 -18.46 6.67 7.74
CA SER A 59 -18.56 6.98 9.17
C SER A 59 -17.90 5.91 10.03
N ILE A 60 -18.10 4.62 9.68
CA ILE A 60 -17.45 3.50 10.37
C ILE A 60 -15.92 3.62 10.25
N ALA A 61 -15.40 3.84 9.05
CA ALA A 61 -13.97 4.00 8.81
C ALA A 61 -13.39 5.15 9.65
N ARG A 62 -14.09 6.29 9.75
CA ARG A 62 -13.64 7.42 10.60
C ARG A 62 -13.63 7.10 12.09
N VAL A 63 -14.54 6.26 12.58
CA VAL A 63 -14.61 5.89 14.00
C VAL A 63 -13.56 4.83 14.34
N GLU A 64 -13.42 3.81 13.49
CA GLU A 64 -12.53 2.67 13.74
C GLU A 64 -11.06 3.02 13.44
N SER A 65 -10.79 3.71 12.33
CA SER A 65 -9.43 4.00 11.85
C SER A 65 -9.06 5.49 11.87
N GLY A 66 -9.85 6.32 12.57
CA GLY A 66 -9.70 7.76 12.59
C GLY A 66 -8.40 8.29 13.20
N ARG A 67 -7.61 9.02 12.41
CA ARG A 67 -6.43 9.77 12.85
C ARG A 67 -6.64 11.27 12.66
N LYS A 68 -6.24 12.08 13.63
CA LYS A 68 -6.13 13.54 13.48
C LYS A 68 -4.97 13.87 12.54
N THR A 69 -5.25 14.51 11.42
CA THR A 69 -4.25 15.00 10.47
C THR A 69 -3.55 16.26 11.00
N ASP A 70 -2.46 16.65 10.32
CA ASP A 70 -1.71 17.87 10.68
C ASP A 70 -2.55 19.15 10.54
N THR A 71 -3.58 19.11 9.68
CA THR A 71 -4.59 20.18 9.54
C THR A 71 -5.66 20.17 10.64
N GLY A 72 -5.60 19.23 11.59
CA GLY A 72 -6.54 19.10 12.69
C GLY A 72 -7.84 18.36 12.38
N VAL A 73 -8.00 17.85 11.16
CA VAL A 73 -9.20 17.12 10.70
C VAL A 73 -9.04 15.63 11.00
N TYR A 74 -10.10 14.96 11.45
CA TYR A 74 -10.09 13.50 11.59
C TYR A 74 -10.40 12.84 10.24
N ARG A 75 -9.55 11.88 9.84
CA ARG A 75 -9.77 11.05 8.64
C ARG A 75 -9.46 9.60 8.94
N ALA A 76 -10.16 8.71 8.24
CA ALA A 76 -9.84 7.28 8.24
C ALA A 76 -8.41 7.07 7.73
N TRP A 77 -7.65 6.21 8.42
CA TRP A 77 -6.24 6.02 8.17
C TRP A 77 -5.92 4.57 7.76
N PRO A 78 -5.38 4.34 6.55
CA PRO A 78 -5.27 2.99 5.96
C PRO A 78 -4.34 2.05 6.71
N TRP A 79 -3.48 2.59 7.57
CA TRP A 79 -2.47 1.84 8.30
C TRP A 79 -2.72 1.89 9.80
N THR A 80 -3.97 1.68 10.19
CA THR A 80 -4.39 1.64 11.60
C THR A 80 -4.44 0.21 12.12
N ILE A 81 -3.87 0.01 13.30
CA ILE A 81 -3.93 -1.24 14.03
C ILE A 81 -4.68 -1.02 15.34
N ASN A 82 -5.60 -1.94 15.67
CA ASN A 82 -6.13 -2.06 17.02
C ASN A 82 -5.18 -2.92 17.88
N ASP A 83 -4.55 -2.30 18.89
CA ASP A 83 -3.78 -2.98 19.94
C ASP A 83 -4.55 -2.90 21.26
N ASN A 84 -5.41 -3.89 21.52
CA ASN A 84 -6.25 -3.99 22.73
C ASN A 84 -7.03 -2.70 23.04
N GLY A 85 -7.71 -2.14 22.03
CA GLY A 85 -8.51 -0.92 22.13
C GLY A 85 -7.72 0.38 21.93
N LYS A 86 -6.41 0.30 21.67
CA LYS A 86 -5.57 1.46 21.31
C LYS A 86 -5.29 1.45 19.81
N GLY A 87 -5.61 2.57 19.14
CA GLY A 87 -5.24 2.78 17.75
C GLY A 87 -3.74 3.10 17.61
N LEU A 88 -3.01 2.30 16.84
CA LEU A 88 -1.66 2.60 16.39
C LEU A 88 -1.70 3.04 14.93
N PHE A 89 -1.13 4.19 14.62
CA PHE A 89 -1.17 4.78 13.27
C PHE A 89 0.21 4.76 12.64
N LEU A 90 0.38 3.97 11.58
CA LEU A 90 1.66 3.80 10.91
C LEU A 90 1.72 4.58 9.62
N ILE A 91 2.93 4.91 9.17
CA ILE A 91 3.15 5.63 7.91
C ILE A 91 3.62 4.67 6.80
N LEU A 92 4.17 3.52 7.19
CA LEU A 92 4.79 2.55 6.29
C LEU A 92 4.03 1.21 6.34
N VAL A 93 3.64 0.73 5.16
CA VAL A 93 2.96 -0.56 4.97
C VAL A 93 3.79 -1.74 5.48
N ASN A 94 5.10 -1.72 5.22
CA ASN A 94 5.99 -2.81 5.64
C ASN A 94 6.08 -2.93 7.16
N LEU A 95 5.95 -1.81 7.88
CA LEU A 95 5.92 -1.81 9.34
C LEU A 95 4.62 -2.40 9.88
N LEU A 96 3.49 -2.13 9.21
CA LEU A 96 2.19 -2.74 9.54
C LEU A 96 2.26 -4.26 9.45
N LEU A 97 2.75 -4.77 8.32
CA LEU A 97 2.88 -6.22 8.08
C LEU A 97 3.78 -6.89 9.12
N THR A 98 4.92 -6.26 9.44
CA THR A 98 5.86 -6.80 10.44
C THR A 98 5.23 -6.89 11.83
N ILE A 99 4.54 -5.83 12.25
CA ILE A 99 3.92 -5.75 13.58
C ILE A 99 2.75 -6.74 13.69
N SER A 100 1.89 -6.81 12.67
CA SER A 100 0.76 -7.75 12.62
C SER A 100 1.21 -9.22 12.65
N LEU A 101 2.30 -9.56 11.94
CA LEU A 101 2.85 -10.91 11.96
C LEU A 101 3.52 -11.28 13.29
N SER A 102 4.06 -10.29 14.01
CA SER A 102 4.74 -10.51 15.30
C SER A 102 3.76 -10.68 16.48
N ARG A 103 2.59 -10.04 16.44
CA ARG A 103 1.59 -10.09 17.53
C ARG A 103 0.24 -10.61 17.04
N ARG A 104 -0.20 -11.75 17.60
CA ARG A 104 -1.40 -12.49 17.16
C ARG A 104 -2.75 -11.81 17.48
N ASN A 105 -2.76 -10.72 18.25
CA ASN A 105 -3.99 -10.05 18.70
C ASN A 105 -4.23 -8.70 18.03
N LEU A 106 -3.48 -8.38 16.96
CA LEU A 106 -3.61 -7.11 16.26
C LEU A 106 -4.60 -7.26 15.10
N ILE A 107 -5.59 -6.38 15.06
CA ILE A 107 -6.60 -6.32 14.00
C ILE A 107 -6.30 -5.10 13.13
N ILE A 108 -6.26 -5.31 11.81
CA ILE A 108 -6.18 -4.22 10.82
C ILE A 108 -7.57 -3.61 10.69
N LEU A 109 -7.66 -2.29 10.86
CA LEU A 109 -8.90 -1.54 10.66
C LEU A 109 -8.82 -0.81 9.32
N ILE A 110 -9.92 -0.90 8.56
CA ILE A 110 -10.11 -0.20 7.28
C ILE A 110 -10.93 1.06 7.56
#